data_AF-A0A942ZTU9-F1
#
_entry.id   AF-A0A942ZTU9-F1
#
_cell.length_a   1.000
_cell.length_b   1.000
_cell.length_c   1.000
_cell.angle_alpha   90.00
_cell.angle_beta   90.00
_cell.angle_gamma   90.00
#
_symmetry.space_group_name_H-M   'P 1'
#
loop_
_entity.id
_entity.type
_entity.pdbx_description
1 polymer ?
#
loop_
_entity_poly.entity_id
_entity_poly.type
_entity_poly.pdbx_seq_one_letter_code
_entity_poly.pdbx_strand_id
1 'polypeptide(L)'
;DFVHIDKECIELITKLKEDKVILITDAMEAMGCEIGDYVFCGTNVVVNENSVRDNTGRLAGSILTMNKAVENMTKTVGLESAIKMASENPSKLLGLSNYGYIDVGRRVII
;
A
#
# COMPACT_ATOMS: atom_id res chain seq x y z
N ASP A 1 -3.06 1.03 5.20
CA ASP A 1 -4.04 0.22 5.96
C ASP A 1 -4.73 1.02 7.07
N PHE A 2 -4.27 2.23 7.40
CA PHE A 2 -4.70 3.01 8.57
C PHE A 2 -4.36 2.34 9.91
N VAL A 3 -3.37 1.44 9.91
CA VAL A 3 -2.81 0.81 11.10
C VAL A 3 -1.36 1.25 11.29
N HIS A 4 -0.58 1.30 10.21
CA HIS A 4 0.83 1.74 10.27
C HIS A 4 0.97 3.25 10.45
N ILE A 5 0.04 4.01 9.86
CA ILE A 5 0.03 5.47 9.91
C ILE A 5 -1.40 5.91 10.18
N ASP A 6 -1.53 6.80 11.14
CA ASP A 6 -2.78 7.43 11.52
C ASP A 6 -3.38 8.25 10.35
N LYS A 7 -4.71 8.32 10.28
CA LYS A 7 -5.40 8.89 9.13
C LYS A 7 -5.13 10.39 8.99
N GLU A 8 -5.04 11.12 10.09
CA GLU A 8 -4.80 12.55 10.15
C GLU A 8 -3.39 12.88 9.63
N CYS A 9 -2.41 12.02 9.94
CA CYS A 9 -1.06 12.14 9.37
C CYS A 9 -1.07 11.94 7.85
N ILE A 10 -1.83 10.96 7.36
CA ILE A 10 -1.97 10.72 5.91
C ILE A 10 -2.61 11.94 5.24
N GLU A 11 -3.71 12.46 5.80
CA GLU A 11 -4.39 13.66 5.28
C GLU A 11 -3.46 14.88 5.20
N LEU A 12 -2.63 15.08 6.23
CA LEU A 12 -1.63 16.15 6.23
C LEU A 12 -0.58 15.96 5.13
N ILE A 13 -0.02 14.76 5.01
CA ILE A 13 1.03 14.47 4.03
C ILE A 13 0.50 14.62 2.61
N THR A 14 -0.71 14.13 2.33
CA THR A 14 -1.29 14.23 0.99
C THR A 14 -1.59 15.67 0.61
N LYS A 15 -2.02 16.52 1.54
CA LYS A 15 -2.19 17.97 1.27
C LYS A 15 -0.89 18.69 0.93
N LEU A 16 0.24 18.21 1.46
CA LEU A 16 1.55 18.86 1.28
C LEU A 16 2.36 18.32 0.10
N LYS A 17 2.18 17.04 -0.24
CA LYS A 17 3.09 16.30 -1.13
C LYS A 17 2.37 15.31 -2.04
N GLU A 18 1.12 15.56 -2.41
CA GLU A 18 0.29 14.67 -3.23
C GLU A 18 1.04 13.97 -4.38
N ASP A 19 1.71 14.74 -5.24
CA ASP A 19 2.47 14.26 -6.41
C ASP A 19 3.70 13.39 -6.07
N LYS A 20 4.09 13.34 -4.80
CA LYS A 20 5.23 12.55 -4.30
C LYS A 20 4.80 11.41 -3.38
N VAL A 21 3.52 11.28 -3.07
CA VAL A 21 3.01 10.15 -2.28
C VAL A 21 2.93 8.92 -3.18
N ILE A 22 3.46 7.81 -2.70
CA ILE A 22 3.41 6.51 -3.36
C ILE A 22 2.76 5.52 -2.39
N LEU A 23 1.78 4.77 -2.87
CA LEU A 23 1.18 3.70 -2.09
C LEU A 23 2.05 2.45 -2.18
N ILE A 24 2.41 1.93 -1.01
CA ILE A 24 3.00 0.60 -0.86
C ILE A 24 2.12 -0.22 0.07
N THR A 25 2.11 -1.53 -0.13
CA THR A 25 1.40 -2.43 0.77
C THR A 25 2.24 -2.74 2.00
N ASP A 26 3.56 -2.85 1.83
CA ASP A 26 4.45 -3.50 2.81
C ASP A 26 3.89 -4.87 3.25
N ALA A 27 3.25 -5.57 2.30
CA ALA A 27 2.56 -6.80 2.58
C ALA A 27 3.54 -7.97 2.73
N MET A 28 3.30 -8.81 3.72
CA MET A 28 4.03 -10.05 3.95
C MET A 28 3.30 -11.27 3.39
N GLU A 29 3.96 -12.43 3.41
CA GLU A 29 3.52 -13.65 2.72
C GLU A 29 2.11 -14.15 3.09
N ALA A 30 1.62 -13.82 4.29
CA ALA A 30 0.28 -14.19 4.74
C ALA A 30 -0.84 -13.29 4.19
N MET A 31 -0.51 -12.31 3.34
CA MET A 31 -1.50 -11.48 2.64
C MET A 31 -2.39 -12.36 1.77
N GLY A 32 -3.67 -12.48 2.14
CA GLY A 32 -4.65 -13.33 1.47
C GLY A 32 -4.75 -14.76 2.04
N CYS A 33 -4.02 -15.08 3.11
CA CYS A 33 -4.14 -16.33 3.85
C CYS A 33 -5.13 -16.20 5.02
N GLU A 34 -5.41 -17.33 5.69
CA GLU A 34 -6.27 -17.35 6.87
C GLU A 34 -5.62 -16.65 8.08
N ILE A 35 -6.44 -16.17 9.01
CA ILE A 35 -5.95 -15.63 10.29
C ILE A 35 -5.24 -16.74 11.08
N GLY A 36 -4.11 -16.42 11.71
CA GLY A 36 -3.34 -17.42 12.46
C GLY A 36 -1.89 -17.04 12.73
N ASP A 37 -1.12 -18.04 13.14
CA ASP A 37 0.31 -17.93 13.44
C ASP A 37 1.17 -18.28 12.21
N TYR A 38 2.16 -17.44 11.93
CA TYR A 38 3.06 -17.55 10.77
C TYR A 38 4.51 -17.31 11.18
N VAL A 39 5.44 -17.66 10.29
CA VAL A 39 6.88 -17.38 10.48
C VAL A 39 7.35 -16.43 9.40
N PHE A 40 7.50 -15.15 9.73
CA PHE A 40 7.99 -14.13 8.80
C PHE A 40 9.43 -13.76 9.11
N CYS A 41 10.32 -13.90 8.12
CA CYS A 41 11.75 -13.60 8.28
C CYS A 41 12.39 -14.30 9.50
N GLY A 42 11.98 -15.54 9.79
CA GLY A 42 12.46 -16.32 10.94
C GLY A 42 11.90 -15.88 12.30
N THR A 43 10.92 -14.98 12.32
CA THR A 43 10.23 -14.51 13.53
C THR A 43 8.78 -15.00 13.54
N ASN A 44 8.31 -15.49 14.68
CA ASN A 44 6.90 -15.84 14.85
C ASN A 44 6.05 -14.57 14.87
N VAL A 45 5.05 -14.54 14.01
CA VAL A 45 4.09 -13.43 13.90
C VAL A 45 2.67 -13.96 13.94
N VAL A 46 1.77 -13.15 14.48
CA VAL A 46 0.34 -13.40 14.54
C VAL A 46 -0.35 -12.48 13.55
N VAL A 47 -1.08 -13.07 12.62
CA VAL A 47 -1.92 -12.36 11.65
C VAL A 47 -3.34 -12.35 12.19
N ASN A 48 -3.94 -11.17 12.28
CA ASN A 48 -5.36 -10.99 12.60
C ASN A 48 -6.08 -10.24 11.46
N GLU A 49 -7.35 -9.88 11.67
CA GLU A 49 -8.18 -9.23 10.65
C GLU A 49 -7.56 -7.97 10.03
N ASN A 50 -6.73 -7.25 10.78
CA ASN A 50 -6.29 -5.89 10.41
C ASN A 50 -4.78 -5.69 10.45
N SER A 51 -3.99 -6.62 11.00
CA SER A 51 -2.56 -6.40 11.26
C SER A 51 -1.76 -7.69 11.40
N VAL A 52 -0.45 -7.58 11.21
CA VAL A 52 0.54 -8.62 11.50
C VAL A 52 1.42 -8.14 12.63
N ARG A 53 1.57 -8.92 13.70
CA ARG A 53 2.36 -8.53 14.87
C ARG A 53 3.29 -9.63 15.35
N ASP A 54 4.48 -9.25 15.82
CA ASP A 54 5.39 -10.18 16.49
C ASP A 54 4.90 -10.53 17.91
N ASN A 55 5.61 -11.44 18.58
CA ASN A 55 5.33 -11.84 19.96
C ASN A 55 5.48 -10.71 21.00
N THR A 56 6.06 -9.56 20.63
CA THR A 56 6.16 -8.36 21.46
C THR A 56 5.05 -7.33 21.15
N GLY A 57 4.19 -7.63 20.17
CA GLY A 57 3.10 -6.77 19.73
C GLY A 57 3.51 -5.71 18.69
N ARG A 58 4.74 -5.72 18.18
CA ARG A 58 5.21 -4.78 17.15
C ARG A 58 4.63 -5.16 15.79
N LEU A 59 4.34 -4.18 14.95
CA LEU A 59 3.92 -4.43 13.57
C LEU A 59 5.05 -5.09 12.78
N ALA A 60 4.72 -6.12 12.02
CA ALA A 60 5.66 -6.92 11.23
C ALA A 60 5.18 -7.01 9.77
N GLY A 61 5.17 -5.86 9.09
CA GLY A 61 4.55 -5.71 7.77
C GLY A 61 3.02 -5.66 7.86
N SER A 62 2.36 -5.82 6.71
CA SER A 62 0.90 -5.75 6.60
C SER A 62 0.30 -6.94 5.84
N ILE A 63 -1.03 -7.01 5.82
CA ILE A 63 -1.81 -7.86 4.91
C ILE A 63 -2.59 -7.02 3.88
N LEU A 64 -2.15 -5.78 3.65
CA LEU A 64 -2.85 -4.83 2.79
C LEU A 64 -2.71 -5.22 1.32
N THR A 65 -3.83 -5.32 0.61
CA THR A 65 -3.84 -5.43 -0.85
C THR A 65 -3.80 -4.05 -1.51
N MET A 66 -3.21 -3.93 -2.71
CA MET A 66 -3.12 -2.63 -3.40
C MET A 66 -4.49 -2.02 -3.74
N ASN A 67 -5.47 -2.84 -4.14
CA ASN A 67 -6.83 -2.36 -4.39
C ASN A 67 -7.48 -1.78 -3.13
N LYS A 68 -7.24 -2.39 -1.96
CA LYS A 68 -7.71 -1.83 -0.68
C LYS A 68 -6.98 -0.55 -0.30
N ALA A 69 -5.68 -0.44 -0.60
CA ALA A 69 -4.92 0.79 -0.41
C ALA A 69 -5.53 1.94 -1.24
N VAL A 70 -5.85 1.70 -2.51
CA VAL A 70 -6.52 2.68 -3.38
C VAL A 70 -7.93 3.01 -2.88
N GLU A 71 -8.72 2.03 -2.46
CA GLU A 71 -10.07 2.27 -1.90
C GLU A 71 -10.01 3.15 -0.65
N ASN A 72 -9.07 2.86 0.25
CA ASN A 72 -8.86 3.65 1.47
C ASN A 72 -8.48 5.09 1.13
N MET A 73 -7.53 5.29 0.21
CA MET A 73 -7.06 6.62 -0.18
C MET A 73 -8.08 7.39 -1.02
N THR A 74 -8.93 6.71 -1.78
CA THR A 74 -10.02 7.35 -2.54
C THR A 74 -10.94 8.17 -1.62
N LYS A 75 -11.20 7.67 -0.41
CA LYS A 75 -12.01 8.38 0.61
C LYS A 75 -11.31 9.62 1.19
N THR A 76 -9.99 9.73 1.00
CA THR A 76 -9.17 10.80 1.56
C THR A 76 -8.80 11.86 0.51
N VAL A 77 -8.41 11.44 -0.70
CA VAL A 77 -7.88 12.32 -1.75
C VAL A 77 -8.67 12.29 -3.06
N GLY A 78 -9.70 11.45 -3.15
CA GLY A 78 -10.42 11.20 -4.40
C GLY A 78 -9.75 10.12 -5.27
N LEU A 79 -10.52 9.59 -6.23
CA LEU A 79 -10.14 8.42 -7.01
C LEU A 79 -8.93 8.68 -7.91
N GLU A 80 -8.93 9.80 -8.64
CA GLU A 80 -7.87 10.14 -9.58
C GLU A 80 -6.50 10.22 -8.89
N SER A 81 -6.43 10.95 -7.79
CA SER A 81 -5.22 11.09 -6.98
C SER A 81 -4.77 9.76 -6.38
N ALA A 82 -5.70 8.97 -5.84
CA ALA A 82 -5.38 7.65 -5.30
C ALA A 82 -4.80 6.70 -6.36
N ILE A 83 -5.31 6.74 -7.59
CA ILE A 83 -4.76 5.97 -8.73
C ILE A 83 -3.35 6.45 -9.06
N LYS A 84 -3.13 7.78 -9.19
CA LYS A 84 -1.80 8.34 -9.46
C LYS A 84 -0.76 7.91 -8.41
N MET A 85 -1.12 7.91 -7.13
CA MET A 85 -0.24 7.45 -6.05
C MET A 85 0.14 5.96 -6.17
N ALA A 86 -0.73 5.13 -6.76
CA ALA A 86 -0.48 3.70 -6.95
C ALA A 86 0.17 3.35 -8.30
N SER A 87 0.17 4.26 -9.29
CA SER A 87 0.63 3.96 -10.65
C SER A 87 1.61 4.99 -11.20
N GLU A 88 1.19 6.23 -11.40
CA GLU A 88 1.96 7.27 -12.08
C GLU A 88 3.15 7.75 -11.23
N ASN A 89 2.92 7.99 -9.94
CA ASN A 89 3.94 8.47 -9.01
C ASN A 89 5.11 7.49 -8.85
N PRO A 90 4.90 6.18 -8.59
CA PRO A 90 6.01 5.22 -8.56
C PRO A 90 6.69 5.07 -9.91
N SER A 91 5.94 5.13 -11.02
CA SER A 91 6.50 5.09 -12.37
C SER A 91 7.45 6.27 -12.64
N LYS A 92 7.05 7.48 -12.26
CA LYS A 92 7.89 8.69 -12.35
C LYS A 92 9.15 8.56 -11.50
N LEU A 93 9.02 8.07 -10.26
CA LEU A 93 10.15 7.89 -9.35
C LEU A 93 11.19 6.91 -9.93
N LEU A 94 10.73 5.79 -10.51
CA LEU A 94 11.58 4.73 -11.02
C LEU A 94 12.05 4.94 -12.48
N GLY A 95 11.58 6.00 -13.16
CA GLY A 95 11.88 6.24 -14.58
C GLY A 95 11.23 5.22 -15.53
N LEU A 96 10.13 4.59 -15.13
CA LEU A 96 9.45 3.52 -15.87
C LEU A 96 8.39 4.08 -16.83
N SER A 97 8.80 4.88 -17.82
CA SER A 97 7.91 5.61 -18.74
C SER A 97 6.81 4.78 -19.43
N ASN A 98 7.04 3.48 -19.61
CA ASN A 98 6.09 2.53 -20.20
C ASN A 98 5.04 1.95 -19.23
N TYR A 99 5.15 2.21 -17.92
CA TYR A 99 4.30 1.65 -16.87
C TYR A 99 3.55 2.76 -16.12
N GLY A 100 2.38 2.45 -15.57
CA GLY A 100 1.64 3.37 -14.69
C GLY A 100 0.74 4.39 -15.40
N TYR A 101 0.60 4.27 -16.73
CA TYR A 101 -0.22 5.14 -17.58
C TYR A 101 -1.04 4.31 -18.56
N ILE A 102 -2.21 4.83 -18.94
CA ILE A 102 -3.04 4.29 -20.04
C ILE A 102 -2.96 5.30 -21.17
N ASP A 103 -2.12 5.00 -22.16
CA ASP A 103 -1.78 5.92 -23.25
C ASP A 103 -1.29 5.15 -24.48
N VAL A 104 -1.42 5.72 -25.67
CA VAL A 104 -1.05 5.06 -26.93
C VAL A 104 0.46 4.79 -26.95
N GLY A 105 0.83 3.57 -27.34
CA GLY A 105 2.23 3.16 -27.45
C GLY A 105 2.88 2.74 -26.13
N ARG A 106 2.17 2.78 -24.99
CA ARG A 106 2.67 2.28 -23.71
C ARG A 106 2.28 0.82 -23.46
N ARG A 107 2.98 0.19 -22.52
CA ARG A 107 2.79 -1.23 -22.21
C ARG A 107 1.43 -1.48 -21.58
N VAL A 108 0.72 -2.47 -22.10
CA VAL A 108 -0.44 -3.08 -21.44
C VAL A 108 0.03 -4.31 -20.67
N ILE A 109 -0.38 -4.44 -19.42
CA ILE A 109 -0.22 -5.66 -18.62
C ILE A 109 -1.63 -6.16 -18.38
N ILE A 110 -1.93 -7.34 -18.92
CA ILE A 110 -3.19 -8.05 -18.73
C ILE A 110 -2.99 -9.04 -17.61
#